data_AF-A0A925AET2-F1
#
_entry.id   AF-A0A925AET2-F1
#
_cell.length_a   1.000
_cell.length_b   1.000
_cell.length_c   1.000
_cell.angle_alpha   90.00
_cell.angle_beta   90.00
_cell.angle_gamma   90.00
#
_symmetry.space_group_name_H-M   'P 1'
#
loop_
_entity.id
_entity.type
_entity.pdbx_description
1 polymer ?
#
loop_
_entity_poly.entity_id
_entity_poly.type
_entity_poly.pdbx_seq_one_letter_code
_entity_poly.pdbx_strand_id
1 'polypeptide(L)'
;MIDTKSSPIPDVPMAMLTSLPLSRRHWVEIARNASWHATRMNLNTFERHGVFKDQSTTDQISNRLRNPTLVAKAKAFPYQLMVAFTNATTVPPAIRDALQDAMELATQNVPSIPGKVWVLPDVSGSMQSPVTGHRKGSTTKVRCIDVAALVAASLVRKNPGAGVIPFSDDVINVTLNSRDSVMTNAEKLARLPSGGT
;
A
#
# COMPACT_ATOMS: atom_id res chain seq x y z
N MET A 1 -20.91 33.00 -15.62
CA MET A 1 -20.78 31.53 -15.50
C MET A 1 -19.48 31.16 -16.21
N ILE A 2 -18.38 30.98 -15.47
CA ILE A 2 -17.06 30.77 -16.06
C ILE A 2 -17.01 29.34 -16.60
N ASP A 3 -16.69 29.19 -17.88
CA ASP A 3 -16.58 27.90 -18.57
C ASP A 3 -15.34 27.14 -18.06
N THR A 4 -15.54 26.38 -16.98
CA THR A 4 -14.50 25.66 -16.25
C THR A 4 -13.87 24.51 -17.02
N LYS A 5 -14.28 24.25 -18.27
CA LYS A 5 -13.74 23.17 -19.12
C LYS A 5 -12.43 23.52 -19.83
N SER A 6 -12.07 24.81 -19.94
CA SER A 6 -10.90 25.27 -20.70
C SER A 6 -9.84 26.01 -19.87
N SER A 7 -10.10 26.31 -18.60
CA SER A 7 -9.14 27.06 -17.78
C SER A 7 -7.99 26.17 -17.29
N PRO A 8 -6.77 26.73 -17.13
CA PRO A 8 -5.63 26.01 -16.55
C PRO A 8 -5.96 25.54 -15.13
N ILE A 9 -5.44 24.37 -14.75
CA ILE A 9 -5.70 23.77 -13.45
C ILE A 9 -4.93 24.57 -12.39
N PRO A 10 -5.61 25.07 -11.33
CA PRO A 10 -4.93 25.77 -10.24
C PRO A 10 -3.94 24.84 -9.53
N ASP A 11 -2.77 25.34 -9.17
CA ASP A 11 -1.77 24.62 -8.37
C ASP A 11 -2.20 24.57 -6.89
N VAL A 12 -3.22 23.76 -6.61
CA VAL A 12 -3.79 23.59 -5.27
C VAL A 12 -3.89 22.11 -4.91
N PRO A 13 -3.93 21.76 -3.61
CA PRO A 13 -4.02 20.37 -3.18
C PRO A 13 -5.18 19.62 -3.81
N MET A 14 -4.95 18.36 -4.15
CA MET A 14 -5.91 17.52 -4.87
C MET A 14 -7.31 17.49 -4.27
N ALA A 15 -7.41 17.53 -2.94
CA ALA A 15 -8.69 17.56 -2.23
C ALA A 15 -9.58 18.74 -2.65
N MET A 16 -8.98 19.92 -2.91
CA MET A 16 -9.70 21.12 -3.35
C MET A 16 -10.12 21.08 -4.82
N LEU A 17 -9.45 20.26 -5.63
CA LEU A 17 -9.78 20.06 -7.04
C LEU A 17 -10.97 19.12 -7.23
N THR A 18 -11.18 18.19 -6.30
CA THR A 18 -12.24 17.17 -6.42
C THR A 18 -13.67 17.71 -6.32
N SER A 19 -13.87 18.93 -5.82
CA SER A 19 -15.19 19.60 -5.76
C SER A 19 -15.54 20.38 -7.02
N LEU A 20 -14.59 20.56 -7.95
CA LEU A 20 -14.81 21.27 -9.21
C LEU A 20 -15.33 20.32 -10.29
N PRO A 21 -16.13 20.79 -11.26
CA PRO A 21 -16.58 20.00 -12.41
C PRO A 21 -15.43 19.77 -13.39
N LEU A 22 -14.48 18.90 -13.02
CA LEU A 22 -13.29 18.60 -13.80
C LEU A 22 -13.57 17.64 -14.95
N SER A 23 -13.03 17.97 -16.13
CA SER A 23 -13.05 17.07 -17.28
C SER A 23 -12.03 15.92 -17.12
N ARG A 24 -12.17 14.84 -17.89
CA ARG A 24 -11.15 13.76 -17.97
C ARG A 24 -9.76 14.31 -18.28
N ARG A 25 -9.66 15.31 -19.15
CA ARG A 25 -8.38 15.97 -19.49
C ARG A 25 -7.71 16.56 -18.25
N HIS A 26 -8.49 17.20 -17.38
CA HIS A 26 -7.97 17.75 -16.12
C HIS A 26 -7.48 16.66 -15.17
N TRP A 27 -8.24 15.57 -15.05
CA TRP A 27 -7.83 14.42 -14.24
C TRP A 27 -6.56 13.75 -14.73
N VAL A 28 -6.37 13.67 -16.05
CA VAL A 28 -5.11 13.19 -16.65
C VAL A 28 -3.96 14.12 -16.26
N GLU A 29 -4.09 15.42 -16.46
CA GLU A 29 -3.05 16.40 -16.13
C GLU A 29 -2.67 16.38 -14.64
N ILE A 30 -3.67 16.32 -13.76
CA ILE A 30 -3.47 16.12 -12.32
C ILE A 30 -2.68 14.85 -12.04
N ALA A 31 -3.08 13.71 -12.64
CA ALA A 31 -2.41 12.44 -12.40
C ALA A 31 -0.96 12.45 -12.92
N ARG A 32 -0.69 13.16 -14.02
CA ARG A 32 0.66 13.35 -14.57
C ARG A 32 1.54 14.21 -13.66
N ASN A 33 0.98 15.17 -12.94
CA ASN A 33 1.75 16.06 -12.05
C ASN A 33 1.75 15.60 -10.57
N ALA A 34 0.96 14.59 -10.23
CA ALA A 34 0.84 14.11 -8.86
C ALA A 34 2.18 13.61 -8.27
N SER A 35 2.43 13.95 -7.01
CA SER A 35 3.53 13.37 -6.23
C SER A 35 3.36 11.85 -6.08
N TRP A 36 4.42 11.14 -5.70
CA TRP A 36 4.35 9.69 -5.49
C TRP A 36 3.29 9.31 -4.44
N HIS A 37 3.24 10.02 -3.31
CA HIS A 37 2.22 9.80 -2.26
C HIS A 37 0.81 10.10 -2.75
N ALA A 38 0.62 11.22 -3.46
CA ALA A 38 -0.68 11.55 -4.04
C ALA A 38 -1.13 10.50 -5.07
N THR A 39 -0.19 9.98 -5.86
CA THR A 39 -0.45 8.93 -6.84
C THR A 39 -0.99 7.67 -6.16
N ARG A 40 -0.25 7.14 -5.17
CA ARG A 40 -0.64 5.94 -4.40
C ARG A 40 -2.02 6.07 -3.76
N MET A 41 -2.32 7.24 -3.18
CA MET A 41 -3.57 7.47 -2.44
C MET A 41 -4.80 7.65 -3.35
N ASN A 42 -4.62 7.99 -4.63
CA ASN A 42 -5.72 8.39 -5.51
C ASN A 42 -5.95 7.47 -6.72
N LEU A 43 -5.34 6.28 -6.76
CA LEU A 43 -5.46 5.34 -7.89
C LEU A 43 -6.92 5.01 -8.26
N ASN A 44 -7.77 4.69 -7.27
CA ASN A 44 -9.18 4.42 -7.51
C ASN A 44 -9.96 5.66 -7.98
N THR A 45 -9.52 6.85 -7.59
CA THR A 45 -10.12 8.10 -8.09
C THR A 45 -9.73 8.34 -9.54
N PHE A 46 -8.46 8.13 -9.89
CA PHE A 46 -7.99 8.21 -11.28
C PHE A 46 -8.70 7.20 -12.20
N GLU A 47 -8.94 5.98 -11.71
CA GLU A 47 -9.72 4.97 -12.44
C GLU A 47 -11.16 5.44 -12.69
N ARG A 48 -11.87 5.91 -11.65
CA ARG A 48 -13.25 6.42 -11.78
C ARG A 48 -13.40 7.56 -12.79
N HIS A 49 -12.36 8.38 -12.96
CA HIS A 49 -12.34 9.48 -13.93
C HIS A 49 -11.71 9.11 -15.29
N GLY A 50 -11.39 7.83 -15.51
CA GLY A 50 -10.89 7.32 -16.79
C GLY A 50 -9.48 7.81 -17.15
N VAL A 51 -8.64 8.12 -16.17
CA VAL A 51 -7.24 8.52 -16.40
C VAL A 51 -6.48 7.43 -17.12
N PHE A 52 -6.68 6.16 -16.73
CA PHE A 52 -5.96 5.03 -17.27
C PHE A 52 -6.41 4.57 -18.67
N LYS A 53 -7.42 5.21 -19.25
CA LYS A 53 -7.79 5.01 -20.66
C LYS A 53 -6.75 5.59 -21.63
N ASP A 54 -5.80 6.40 -21.14
CA ASP A 54 -4.65 6.87 -21.92
C ASP A 54 -3.41 6.02 -21.57
N GLN A 55 -2.89 5.26 -22.54
CA GLN A 55 -1.79 4.34 -22.31
C GLN A 55 -0.53 5.07 -21.81
N SER A 56 -0.21 6.22 -22.42
CA SER A 56 0.94 7.04 -22.02
C SER A 56 0.87 7.47 -20.55
N THR A 57 -0.31 7.87 -20.08
CA THR A 57 -0.51 8.23 -18.66
C THR A 57 -0.41 7.02 -17.75
N THR A 58 -0.95 5.87 -18.15
CA THR A 58 -0.82 4.61 -17.40
C THR A 58 0.64 4.21 -17.23
N ASP A 59 1.44 4.28 -18.31
CA ASP A 59 2.86 3.96 -18.28
C ASP A 59 3.61 4.93 -17.36
N GLN A 60 3.34 6.24 -17.47
CA GLN A 60 3.95 7.25 -16.62
C GLN A 60 3.65 7.02 -15.12
N ILE A 61 2.40 6.70 -14.78
CA ILE A 61 2.00 6.40 -13.40
C ILE A 61 2.67 5.11 -12.92
N SER A 62 2.68 4.06 -13.73
CA SER A 62 3.33 2.79 -13.36
C SER A 62 4.83 2.97 -13.12
N ASN A 63 5.51 3.77 -13.96
CA ASN A 63 6.93 4.07 -13.86
C ASN A 63 7.23 4.90 -12.61
N ARG A 64 6.36 5.86 -12.28
CA ARG A 64 6.46 6.63 -11.04
C ARG A 64 6.36 5.73 -9.81
N LEU A 65 5.35 4.84 -9.77
CA LEU A 65 5.10 3.97 -8.63
C LEU A 65 6.31 3.07 -8.35
N ARG A 66 6.88 2.45 -9.39
CA ARG A 66 8.03 1.53 -9.29
C ARG A 66 9.40 2.21 -9.31
N ASN A 67 9.47 3.55 -9.24
CA ASN A 67 10.75 4.26 -9.28
C ASN A 67 11.49 4.13 -7.94
N PRO A 68 12.69 3.51 -7.88
CA PRO A 68 13.41 3.27 -6.63
C PRO A 68 13.70 4.55 -5.84
N THR A 69 14.13 5.61 -6.53
CA THR A 69 14.45 6.91 -5.92
C THR A 69 13.22 7.56 -5.30
N LEU A 70 12.06 7.48 -5.97
CA LEU A 70 10.82 8.04 -5.44
C LEU A 70 10.27 7.22 -4.27
N VAL A 71 10.34 5.89 -4.32
CA VAL A 71 9.94 5.00 -3.23
C VAL A 71 10.80 5.24 -1.99
N ALA A 72 12.12 5.35 -2.16
CA ALA A 72 13.05 5.66 -1.08
C ALA A 72 12.78 7.04 -0.46
N LYS A 73 12.63 8.08 -1.31
CA LYS A 73 12.34 9.45 -0.86
C LYS A 73 11.00 9.56 -0.15
N ALA A 74 9.99 8.81 -0.61
CA ALA A 74 8.67 8.77 0.01
C ALA A 74 8.67 8.14 1.41
N LYS A 75 9.73 7.39 1.77
CA LYS A 75 9.83 6.60 3.01
C LYS A 75 8.59 5.73 3.23
N ALA A 76 8.01 5.26 2.14
CA ALA A 76 6.83 4.40 2.20
C ALA A 76 7.23 3.06 2.80
N PHE A 77 6.42 2.59 3.75
CA PHE A 77 6.56 1.24 4.28
C PHE A 77 5.77 0.25 3.41
N PRO A 78 6.19 -1.02 3.33
CA PRO A 78 5.50 -2.05 2.55
C PRO A 78 3.98 -2.10 2.81
N TYR A 79 3.53 -1.88 4.05
CA TYR A 79 2.10 -1.97 4.38
C TYR A 79 1.25 -0.91 3.70
N GLN A 80 1.79 0.30 3.50
CA GLN A 80 1.09 1.38 2.82
C GLN A 80 0.84 1.03 1.36
N LEU A 81 1.75 0.26 0.76
CA LEU A 81 1.64 -0.24 -0.61
C LEU A 81 0.73 -1.46 -0.70
N MET A 82 0.76 -2.36 0.28
CA MET A 82 -0.20 -3.46 0.38
C MET A 82 -1.64 -2.95 0.46
N VAL A 83 -1.91 -1.93 1.29
CA VAL A 83 -3.24 -1.30 1.36
C VAL A 83 -3.66 -0.70 0.02
N ALA A 84 -2.74 -0.03 -0.68
CA ALA A 84 -3.02 0.50 -2.01
C ALA A 84 -3.33 -0.62 -3.00
N PHE A 85 -2.53 -1.69 -3.02
CA PHE A 85 -2.69 -2.85 -3.89
C PHE A 85 -4.02 -3.58 -3.66
N THR A 86 -4.38 -3.84 -2.41
CA THR A 86 -5.62 -4.53 -2.04
C THR A 86 -6.85 -3.69 -2.39
N ASN A 87 -6.76 -2.36 -2.31
CA ASN A 87 -7.86 -1.47 -2.67
C ASN A 87 -7.95 -1.19 -4.18
N ALA A 88 -6.83 -1.27 -4.91
CA ALA A 88 -6.74 -1.01 -6.34
C ALA A 88 -7.13 -2.24 -7.19
N THR A 89 -8.37 -2.72 -7.00
CA THR A 89 -8.87 -3.92 -7.70
C THR A 89 -9.34 -3.65 -9.12
N THR A 90 -9.73 -2.42 -9.44
CA THR A 90 -10.29 -2.04 -10.75
C THR A 90 -9.29 -1.32 -11.65
N VAL A 91 -8.08 -1.05 -11.17
CA VAL A 91 -7.04 -0.37 -11.96
C VAL A 91 -6.37 -1.36 -12.93
N PRO A 92 -5.71 -0.89 -14.00
CA PRO A 92 -5.06 -1.78 -14.95
C PRO A 92 -3.99 -2.68 -14.32
N PRO A 93 -3.74 -3.88 -14.87
CA PRO A 93 -2.70 -4.80 -14.40
C PRO A 93 -1.33 -4.14 -14.24
N ALA A 94 -0.91 -3.31 -15.21
CA ALA A 94 0.37 -2.60 -15.16
C ALA A 94 0.55 -1.72 -13.90
N ILE A 95 -0.53 -1.15 -13.36
CA ILE A 95 -0.52 -0.37 -12.13
C ILE A 95 -0.43 -1.29 -10.90
N ARG A 96 -1.13 -2.42 -10.92
CA ARG A 96 -1.08 -3.42 -9.85
C ARG A 96 0.31 -4.04 -9.75
N ASP A 97 0.93 -4.38 -10.87
CA ASP A 97 2.29 -4.91 -10.93
C ASP A 97 3.30 -3.87 -10.42
N ALA A 98 3.15 -2.60 -10.82
CA ALA A 98 3.98 -1.51 -10.32
C ALA A 98 3.85 -1.29 -8.81
N LEU A 99 2.68 -1.56 -8.20
CA LEU A 99 2.51 -1.52 -6.75
C LEU A 99 3.24 -2.67 -6.05
N GLN A 100 3.29 -3.86 -6.66
CA GLN A 100 4.07 -4.99 -6.15
C GLN A 100 5.57 -4.68 -6.22
N ASP A 101 6.05 -4.20 -7.36
CA ASP A 101 7.45 -3.76 -7.53
C ASP A 101 7.83 -2.70 -6.49
N ALA A 102 6.96 -1.70 -6.30
CA ALA A 102 7.16 -0.66 -5.29
C ALA A 102 7.23 -1.23 -3.87
N MET A 103 6.47 -2.29 -3.58
CA MET A 103 6.44 -2.92 -2.26
C MET A 103 7.76 -3.62 -1.96
N GLU A 104 8.31 -4.34 -2.94
CA GLU A 104 9.64 -4.96 -2.83
C GLU A 104 10.72 -3.89 -2.65
N LEU A 105 10.66 -2.78 -3.39
CA LEU A 105 11.57 -1.64 -3.20
C LEU A 105 11.43 -1.01 -1.80
N ALA A 106 10.20 -0.89 -1.29
CA ALA A 106 9.93 -0.34 0.04
C ALA A 106 10.50 -1.18 1.18
N THR A 107 10.81 -2.47 0.96
CA THR A 107 11.50 -3.29 1.97
C THR A 107 12.89 -2.74 2.32
N GLN A 108 13.53 -1.99 1.41
CA GLN A 108 14.82 -1.36 1.66
C GLN A 108 14.72 -0.22 2.69
N ASN A 109 13.54 0.40 2.81
CA ASN A 109 13.26 1.46 3.80
C ASN A 109 13.06 0.91 5.22
N VAL A 110 12.95 -0.41 5.37
CA VAL A 110 12.87 -1.05 6.69
C VAL A 110 14.22 -0.89 7.39
N PRO A 111 14.24 -0.46 8.66
CA PRO A 111 15.48 -0.26 9.38
C PRO A 111 16.22 -1.59 9.63
N SER A 112 17.54 -1.54 9.54
CA SER A 112 18.40 -2.57 10.15
C SER A 112 18.55 -2.24 11.63
N ILE A 113 18.30 -3.21 12.50
CA ILE A 113 18.35 -3.04 13.95
C ILE A 113 19.57 -3.84 14.46
N PRO A 114 20.52 -3.19 15.16
CA PRO A 114 21.65 -3.90 15.77
C PRO A 114 21.18 -4.91 16.82
N GLY A 115 21.84 -6.07 16.86
CA GLY A 115 21.57 -7.11 17.86
C GLY A 115 20.47 -8.11 17.45
N LYS A 116 20.00 -8.88 18.42
CA LYS A 116 18.96 -9.90 18.21
C LYS A 116 17.58 -9.26 18.32
N VAL A 117 16.81 -9.29 17.24
CA VAL A 117 15.44 -8.77 17.19
C VAL A 117 14.45 -9.92 17.40
N TRP A 118 13.41 -9.68 18.19
CA TRP A 118 12.24 -10.55 18.29
C TRP A 118 11.00 -9.75 17.96
N VAL A 119 10.18 -10.28 17.05
CA VAL A 119 8.89 -9.68 16.67
C VAL A 119 7.78 -10.59 17.19
N LEU A 120 6.87 -10.03 17.97
CA LEU A 120 5.75 -10.77 18.56
C LEU A 120 4.44 -10.23 17.98
N PRO A 121 4.00 -10.70 16.79
CA PRO A 121 2.74 -10.25 16.20
C PRO A 121 1.54 -10.90 16.90
N ASP A 122 0.57 -10.08 17.31
CA ASP A 122 -0.74 -10.53 17.75
C ASP A 122 -1.50 -11.15 16.55
N VAL A 123 -2.02 -12.36 16.71
CA VAL A 123 -2.85 -13.07 15.72
C VAL A 123 -4.21 -13.50 16.30
N SER A 124 -4.64 -12.88 17.38
CA SER A 124 -5.96 -13.07 18.00
C SER A 124 -7.12 -12.79 17.04
N GLY A 125 -8.32 -13.26 17.38
CA GLY A 125 -9.52 -13.02 16.60
C GLY A 125 -9.80 -11.53 16.36
N SER A 126 -9.43 -10.66 17.29
CA SER A 126 -9.57 -9.20 17.14
C SER A 126 -8.76 -8.64 15.96
N MET A 127 -7.62 -9.26 15.64
CA MET A 127 -6.73 -8.89 14.54
C MET A 127 -7.33 -9.18 13.16
N GLN A 128 -8.45 -9.92 13.08
CA GLN A 128 -9.22 -10.09 11.85
C GLN A 128 -10.04 -8.84 11.47
N SER A 129 -10.11 -7.84 12.34
CA SER A 129 -10.85 -6.60 12.11
C SER A 129 -10.20 -5.74 11.01
N PRO A 130 -10.99 -4.97 10.23
CA PRO A 130 -10.47 -4.00 9.28
C PRO A 130 -9.60 -2.92 9.95
N VAL A 131 -8.48 -2.55 9.33
CA VAL A 131 -7.52 -1.56 9.88
C VAL A 131 -8.14 -0.19 10.12
N THR A 132 -9.08 0.22 9.27
CA THR A 132 -9.78 1.52 9.41
C THR A 132 -11.04 1.44 10.27
N GLY A 133 -11.31 0.29 10.87
CA GLY A 133 -12.58 0.01 11.54
C GLY A 133 -13.78 -0.04 10.58
N HIS A 134 -14.97 -0.18 11.17
CA HIS A 134 -16.24 -0.19 10.45
C HIS A 134 -16.69 1.24 10.13
N ARG A 135 -16.27 1.78 8.99
CA ARG A 135 -16.81 3.05 8.48
C ARG A 135 -18.10 2.77 7.70
N LYS A 136 -19.22 3.43 8.06
CA LYS A 136 -20.45 3.40 7.24
C LYS A 136 -20.09 3.82 5.80
N GLY A 137 -20.13 2.87 4.87
CA GLY A 137 -19.88 3.09 3.43
C GLY A 137 -18.49 2.74 2.90
N SER A 138 -17.51 2.34 3.73
CA SER A 138 -16.22 1.82 3.25
C SER A 138 -15.45 1.12 4.37
N THR A 139 -15.43 -0.22 4.38
CA THR A 139 -14.46 -0.99 5.16
C THR A 139 -13.21 -1.19 4.32
N THR A 140 -12.02 -1.07 4.93
CA THR A 140 -10.80 -1.50 4.26
C THR A 140 -10.79 -3.02 4.19
N LYS A 141 -10.47 -3.58 3.01
CA LYS A 141 -10.29 -5.03 2.83
C LYS A 141 -9.07 -5.57 3.58
N VAL A 142 -8.20 -4.68 4.06
CA VAL A 142 -6.99 -5.02 4.82
C VAL A 142 -7.32 -5.14 6.30
N ARG A 143 -6.98 -6.29 6.88
CA ARG A 143 -7.16 -6.61 8.29
C ARG A 143 -5.94 -6.20 9.12
N CYS A 144 -6.11 -6.03 10.42
CA CYS A 144 -5.01 -5.72 11.33
C CYS A 144 -3.90 -6.80 11.27
N ILE A 145 -4.28 -8.08 11.15
CA ILE A 145 -3.35 -9.20 11.00
C ILE A 145 -2.50 -9.08 9.73
N ASP A 146 -3.08 -8.59 8.62
CA ASP A 146 -2.33 -8.42 7.36
C ASP A 146 -1.21 -7.38 7.55
N VAL A 147 -1.49 -6.31 8.30
CA VAL A 147 -0.49 -5.27 8.62
C VAL A 147 0.59 -5.80 9.55
N ALA A 148 0.19 -6.45 10.65
CA ALA A 148 1.15 -7.02 11.61
C ALA A 148 2.06 -8.07 10.95
N ALA A 149 1.46 -8.94 10.14
CA ALA A 149 2.17 -9.95 9.36
C ALA A 149 3.19 -9.33 8.40
N LEU A 150 2.79 -8.29 7.66
CA LEU A 150 3.68 -7.64 6.72
C LEU A 150 4.83 -6.90 7.41
N VAL A 151 4.57 -6.26 8.55
CA VAL A 151 5.62 -5.62 9.36
C VAL A 151 6.63 -6.65 9.87
N ALA A 152 6.14 -7.78 10.41
CA ALA A 152 7.00 -8.86 10.88
C ALA A 152 7.84 -9.47 9.74
N ALA A 153 7.22 -9.77 8.59
CA ALA A 153 7.90 -10.28 7.41
C ALA A 153 8.97 -9.30 6.88
N SER A 154 8.64 -8.00 6.87
CA SER A 154 9.57 -6.93 6.45
C SER A 154 10.78 -6.84 7.37
N LEU A 155 10.58 -6.95 8.69
CA LEU A 155 11.67 -6.92 9.67
C LEU A 155 12.59 -8.14 9.53
N VAL A 156 12.04 -9.35 9.33
CA VAL A 156 12.83 -10.57 9.11
C VAL A 156 13.62 -10.50 7.81
N ARG A 157 13.03 -9.94 6.75
CA ARG A 157 13.72 -9.71 5.47
C ARG A 157 14.96 -8.84 5.63
N LYS A 158 14.84 -7.75 6.40
CA LYS A 158 15.94 -6.80 6.61
C LYS A 158 16.93 -7.26 7.68
N ASN A 159 16.46 -8.04 8.64
CA ASN A 159 17.22 -8.51 9.79
C ASN A 159 17.16 -10.05 9.82
N PRO A 160 18.03 -10.77 9.08
CA PRO A 160 17.96 -12.22 8.97
C PRO A 160 18.12 -12.97 10.31
N GLY A 161 18.71 -12.33 11.32
CA GLY A 161 18.80 -12.86 12.67
C GLY A 161 17.53 -12.67 13.51
N ALA A 162 16.50 -11.97 13.01
CA ALA A 162 15.27 -11.72 13.73
C ALA A 162 14.44 -13.00 13.88
N GLY A 163 13.90 -13.22 15.07
CA GLY A 163 12.91 -14.26 15.33
C GLY A 163 11.49 -13.71 15.35
N VAL A 164 10.51 -14.55 15.04
CA VAL A 164 9.08 -14.19 15.08
C VAL A 164 8.33 -15.18 15.95
N ILE A 165 7.58 -14.66 16.92
CA ILE A 165 6.77 -15.45 17.86
C ILE A 165 5.34 -14.88 17.86
N PRO A 166 4.47 -15.33 16.94
CA PRO A 166 3.07 -14.96 16.95
C PRO A 166 2.36 -15.47 18.20
N PHE A 167 1.35 -14.74 18.67
CA PHE A 167 0.58 -15.12 19.85
C PHE A 167 -0.92 -14.84 19.69
N SER A 168 -1.73 -15.67 20.36
CA SER A 168 -3.15 -15.43 20.64
C SER A 168 -3.40 -15.80 22.10
N ASP A 169 -4.22 -16.81 22.40
CA ASP A 169 -4.33 -17.42 23.75
C ASP A 169 -3.04 -18.14 24.19
N ASP A 170 -2.24 -18.56 23.21
CA ASP A 170 -0.98 -19.26 23.39
C ASP A 170 0.02 -18.83 22.32
N VAL A 171 1.29 -19.18 22.51
CA VAL A 171 2.37 -18.94 21.56
C VAL A 171 2.26 -19.91 20.39
N ILE A 172 2.28 -19.37 19.18
CA ILE A 172 2.21 -20.16 17.95
C ILE A 172 3.60 -20.25 17.34
N ASN A 173 4.11 -21.47 17.16
CA ASN A 173 5.38 -21.66 16.48
C ASN A 173 5.25 -21.39 14.98
N VAL A 174 6.06 -20.45 14.48
CA VAL A 174 6.20 -20.19 13.04
C VAL A 174 7.67 -20.03 12.69
N THR A 175 8.06 -20.54 11.53
CA THR A 175 9.37 -20.27 10.95
C THR A 175 9.19 -19.49 9.66
N LEU A 176 9.80 -18.31 9.59
CA LEU A 176 9.85 -17.49 8.39
C LEU A 176 11.22 -17.59 7.75
N ASN A 177 11.25 -17.66 6.42
CA ASN A 177 12.49 -17.65 5.67
C ASN A 177 12.75 -16.22 5.20
N SER A 178 13.85 -15.60 5.66
CA SER A 178 14.21 -14.22 5.27
C SER A 178 14.45 -14.06 3.76
N ARG A 179 14.70 -15.16 3.03
CA ARG A 179 14.88 -15.16 1.57
C ARG A 179 13.57 -15.19 0.79
N ASP A 180 12.46 -15.62 1.40
CA ASP A 180 11.15 -15.57 0.76
C ASP A 180 10.70 -14.12 0.56
N SER A 181 9.75 -13.91 -0.36
CA SER A 181 9.16 -12.58 -0.56
C SER A 181 8.46 -12.12 0.74
N VAL A 182 8.40 -10.81 0.93
CA VAL A 182 7.71 -10.25 2.10
C VAL A 182 6.23 -10.63 2.09
N MET A 183 5.61 -10.69 0.91
CA MET A 183 4.22 -11.13 0.75
C MET A 183 4.01 -12.59 1.13
N THR A 184 4.90 -13.50 0.71
CA THR A 184 4.80 -14.93 1.07
C THR A 184 4.86 -15.14 2.59
N ASN A 185 5.81 -14.48 3.26
CA ASN A 185 5.91 -14.56 4.72
C ASN A 185 4.73 -13.89 5.43
N ALA A 186 4.23 -12.77 4.92
CA ALA A 186 3.07 -12.09 5.46
C ALA A 186 1.80 -12.95 5.34
N GLU A 187 1.57 -13.56 4.18
CA GLU A 187 0.45 -14.48 3.99
C GLU A 187 0.53 -15.69 4.92
N LYS A 188 1.73 -16.23 5.15
CA LYS A 188 1.94 -17.35 6.08
C LYS A 188 1.53 -16.97 7.50
N LEU A 189 1.90 -15.78 7.96
CA LEU A 189 1.51 -15.26 9.28
C LEU A 189 0.01 -14.96 9.36
N ALA A 190 -0.57 -14.36 8.32
CA ALA A 190 -1.98 -13.96 8.30
C ALA A 190 -2.97 -15.14 8.20
N ARG A 191 -2.47 -16.35 7.91
CA ARG A 191 -3.24 -17.60 7.87
C ARG A 191 -3.10 -18.44 9.14
N LEU A 192 -2.32 -17.98 10.13
CA LEU A 192 -2.19 -18.69 11.40
C LEU A 192 -3.55 -18.80 12.10
N PRO A 193 -3.80 -19.89 12.85
CA PRO A 193 -5.03 -20.05 13.60
C PRO A 193 -5.18 -18.91 14.61
N SER A 194 -6.39 -18.38 14.73
CA SER A 194 -6.72 -17.30 15.66
C SER A 194 -7.49 -17.83 16.86
N GLY A 195 -7.03 -17.51 18.06
CA GLY A 195 -7.74 -17.70 19.33
C GLY A 195 -8.27 -16.38 19.91
N GLY A 196 -8.50 -16.34 21.22
CA GLY A 196 -8.60 -15.09 21.98
C GLY A 196 -7.25 -14.36 22.10
N THR A 197 -7.11 -13.48 23.09
CA THR A 197 -5.92 -12.62 23.31
C THR A 197 -5.41 -12.76 24.73
#